data_AF-A0A428T9T1-F1
#
_entry.id   AF-A0A428T9T1-F1
#
_cell.length_a   1.000
_cell.length_b   1.000
_cell.length_c   1.000
_cell.angle_alpha   90.00
_cell.angle_beta   90.00
_cell.angle_gamma   90.00
#
_symmetry.space_group_name_H-M   'P 1'
#
loop_
_entity.id
_entity.type
_entity.pdbx_description
1 polymer ?
#
loop_
_entity_poly.entity_id
_entity_poly.type
_entity_poly.pdbx_seq_one_letter_code
_entity_poly.pdbx_strand_id
1 'polypeptide(L)'
;MTSLDQPEEKPPSSSTKETPLPGETEDVREDVTENLDEDALKTLKYSLLGPSLLKAGQDKVDQTKVSEIIYNASKGSKFFNREEVRDKVLTRKIEQIIARKTALEKKDLTRDLRNADRLIAELELSRDLTQHIVHVDCDAFYAAVEQLDRPELKDLPFAVGGGVLTTCNYIARKFGCRSGMAGFVAKKLHKKSEKSS
;
A
#
# COMPACT_ATOMS: atom_id res chain seq x y z
N MET A 1 43.54 -70.86 -20.49
CA MET A 1 43.10 -70.47 -21.85
C MET A 1 42.38 -69.14 -21.72
N THR A 2 43.17 -68.06 -21.79
CA THR A 2 43.15 -67.01 -22.84
C THR A 2 42.03 -65.99 -22.56
N SER A 3 42.27 -64.80 -21.99
CA SER A 3 43.31 -63.77 -22.21
C SER A 3 43.33 -63.25 -23.65
N LEU A 4 42.87 -62.01 -23.85
CA LEU A 4 43.26 -60.97 -24.83
C LEU A 4 42.19 -59.85 -24.68
N ASP A 5 42.41 -58.73 -23.99
CA ASP A 5 43.39 -57.63 -24.12
C ASP A 5 43.04 -56.61 -25.23
N GLN A 6 43.06 -55.32 -24.86
CA GLN A 6 42.41 -54.16 -25.51
C GLN A 6 43.15 -53.65 -26.77
N PRO A 7 42.69 -52.56 -27.43
CA PRO A 7 43.23 -51.26 -26.99
C PRO A 7 42.28 -50.04 -27.06
N GLU A 8 42.68 -49.06 -26.25
CA GLU A 8 42.26 -47.65 -26.17
C GLU A 8 42.55 -46.86 -27.45
N GLU A 9 41.75 -45.82 -27.72
CA GLU A 9 42.26 -44.64 -28.44
C GLU A 9 41.65 -43.34 -27.89
N LYS A 10 42.54 -42.41 -27.54
CA LYS A 10 42.31 -41.00 -27.21
C LYS A 10 43.56 -40.24 -27.70
N PRO A 11 43.55 -38.91 -27.88
CA PRO A 11 42.75 -38.03 -28.75
C PRO A 11 43.65 -37.45 -29.88
N PRO A 12 43.26 -36.35 -30.55
CA PRO A 12 44.26 -35.28 -30.64
C PRO A 12 43.75 -33.93 -30.11
N SER A 13 44.65 -33.30 -29.36
CA SER A 13 44.65 -31.89 -29.00
C SER A 13 44.92 -31.01 -30.24
N SER A 14 44.16 -29.94 -30.40
CA SER A 14 44.72 -28.72 -30.99
C SER A 14 44.09 -27.49 -30.34
N SER A 15 44.94 -26.77 -29.63
CA SER A 15 44.77 -25.39 -29.23
C SER A 15 45.06 -24.50 -30.44
N THR A 16 44.13 -23.62 -30.79
CA THR A 16 44.45 -22.37 -31.50
C THR A 16 43.61 -21.24 -30.93
N LYS A 17 44.31 -20.15 -30.63
CA LYS A 17 43.88 -18.96 -29.89
C LYS A 17 42.91 -18.06 -30.67
N GLU A 18 41.99 -17.48 -29.91
CA GLU A 18 41.36 -16.13 -29.95
C GLU A 18 41.22 -15.36 -31.28
N THR A 19 40.00 -14.84 -31.51
CA THR A 19 39.75 -13.38 -31.54
C THR A 19 38.28 -13.08 -31.16
N PRO A 20 37.97 -12.13 -30.25
CA PRO A 20 36.61 -11.82 -29.83
C PRO A 20 36.02 -10.61 -30.58
N LEU A 21 34.71 -10.63 -30.86
CA LEU A 21 33.91 -9.49 -31.33
C LEU A 21 32.50 -9.55 -30.70
N PRO A 22 31.82 -8.41 -30.53
CA PRO A 22 31.38 -7.97 -29.21
C PRO A 22 29.87 -7.80 -29.08
N GLY A 23 29.41 -7.81 -27.83
CA GLY A 23 28.12 -7.22 -27.44
C GLY A 23 27.02 -8.24 -27.19
N GLU A 24 27.14 -9.01 -26.12
CA GLU A 24 25.95 -9.53 -25.43
C GLU A 24 25.79 -8.77 -24.12
N THR A 25 24.64 -8.14 -24.01
CA THR A 25 24.18 -7.22 -22.98
C THR A 25 24.21 -7.87 -21.60
N GLU A 26 25.23 -7.53 -20.80
CA GLU A 26 25.12 -7.51 -19.35
C GLU A 26 24.31 -6.26 -18.96
N ASP A 27 22.97 -6.30 -19.04
CA ASP A 27 22.15 -5.20 -18.49
C ASP A 27 20.65 -5.53 -18.28
N VAL A 28 20.28 -6.80 -18.06
CA VAL A 28 18.86 -7.18 -17.83
C VAL A 28 18.61 -7.73 -16.43
N ARG A 29 19.65 -7.91 -15.61
CA ARG A 29 19.52 -8.49 -14.26
C ARG A 29 19.40 -7.47 -13.14
N GLU A 30 19.93 -6.26 -13.31
CA GLU A 30 19.83 -5.20 -12.29
C GLU A 30 18.45 -4.50 -12.33
N ASP A 31 17.89 -4.29 -13.52
CA ASP A 31 16.63 -3.55 -13.74
C ASP A 31 15.40 -4.26 -13.13
N VAL A 32 15.37 -5.59 -13.10
CA VAL A 32 14.24 -6.35 -12.52
C VAL A 32 14.26 -6.31 -10.98
N THR A 33 15.44 -6.32 -10.37
CA THR A 33 15.58 -6.25 -8.91
C THR A 33 15.29 -4.86 -8.36
N GLU A 34 15.70 -3.80 -9.07
CA GLU A 34 15.41 -2.42 -8.65
C GLU A 34 13.92 -2.10 -8.68
N ASN A 35 13.20 -2.54 -9.72
CA ASN A 35 11.75 -2.33 -9.84
C ASN A 35 10.95 -3.05 -8.73
N LEU A 36 11.39 -4.23 -8.29
CA LEU A 36 10.73 -4.99 -7.21
C LEU A 36 10.89 -4.32 -5.83
N ASP A 37 12.07 -3.75 -5.55
CA ASP A 37 12.35 -3.06 -4.30
C ASP A 37 11.64 -1.70 -4.24
N GLU A 38 11.51 -0.99 -5.36
CA GLU A 38 10.71 0.23 -5.45
C GLU A 38 9.22 -0.02 -5.23
N ASP A 39 8.66 -1.07 -5.84
CA ASP A 39 7.25 -1.42 -5.67
C ASP A 39 6.93 -1.85 -4.24
N ALA A 40 7.79 -2.66 -3.61
CA ALA A 40 7.65 -3.03 -2.20
C ALA A 40 7.73 -1.82 -1.27
N LEU A 41 8.60 -0.85 -1.57
CA LEU A 41 8.69 0.38 -0.81
C LEU A 41 7.43 1.24 -0.98
N LYS A 42 6.83 1.23 -2.17
CA LYS A 42 5.60 1.95 -2.49
C LYS A 42 4.38 1.36 -1.79
N THR A 43 4.23 0.04 -1.76
CA THR A 43 3.14 -0.64 -1.01
C THR A 43 3.24 -0.35 0.48
N LEU A 44 4.45 -0.44 1.04
CA LEU A 44 4.69 -0.15 2.45
C LEU A 44 4.38 1.31 2.81
N LYS A 45 4.84 2.27 1.98
CA LYS A 45 4.53 3.69 2.17
C LYS A 45 3.02 3.94 2.12
N TYR A 46 2.30 3.26 1.24
CA TYR A 46 0.84 3.34 1.18
C TYR A 46 0.18 2.72 2.42
N SER A 47 0.63 1.54 2.87
CA SER A 47 0.13 0.88 4.07
C SER A 47 0.29 1.77 5.33
N LEU A 48 1.42 2.46 5.46
CA LEU A 48 1.71 3.40 6.55
C LEU A 48 0.81 4.63 6.57
N LEU A 49 0.16 4.98 5.45
CA LEU A 49 -0.83 6.05 5.45
C LEU A 49 -2.08 5.65 6.26
N GLY A 50 -2.35 4.35 6.41
CA GLY A 50 -3.44 3.83 7.19
C GLY A 50 -4.83 4.11 6.57
N PRO A 51 -5.90 3.65 7.23
CA PRO A 51 -7.23 3.56 6.64
C PRO A 51 -7.95 4.92 6.51
N SER A 52 -7.48 5.95 7.20
CA SER A 52 -8.15 7.27 7.27
C SER A 52 -7.75 8.24 6.14
N LEU A 53 -7.24 7.73 5.02
CA LEU A 53 -6.83 8.53 3.87
C LEU A 53 -8.00 9.24 3.16
N LEU A 54 -9.16 8.59 3.12
CA LEU A 54 -10.35 9.09 2.40
C LEU A 54 -11.23 9.98 3.28
N LYS A 55 -10.65 10.66 4.28
CA LYS A 55 -11.40 11.57 5.14
C LYS A 55 -11.68 12.89 4.43
N ALA A 56 -12.90 13.39 4.59
CA ALA A 56 -13.33 14.69 4.06
C ALA A 56 -12.34 15.81 4.45
N GLY A 57 -12.01 16.67 3.47
CA GLY A 57 -11.07 17.77 3.67
C GLY A 57 -9.59 17.41 3.45
N GLN A 58 -9.29 16.26 2.83
CA GLN A 58 -7.94 15.86 2.43
C GLN A 58 -7.72 15.84 0.90
N ASP A 59 -8.70 16.30 0.11
CA ASP A 59 -8.71 16.14 -1.34
C ASP A 59 -7.55 16.84 -2.06
N LYS A 60 -6.98 17.89 -1.43
CA LYS A 60 -5.87 18.69 -1.98
C LYS A 60 -4.51 18.34 -1.39
N VAL A 61 -4.43 17.31 -0.54
CA VAL A 61 -3.19 16.95 0.17
C VAL A 61 -2.31 16.08 -0.72
N ASP A 62 -1.03 16.45 -0.84
CA ASP A 62 -0.02 15.61 -1.48
C ASP A 62 0.28 14.39 -0.59
N GLN A 63 -0.38 13.27 -0.92
CA GLN A 63 -0.27 12.02 -0.18
C GLN A 63 1.12 11.39 -0.29
N THR A 64 1.85 11.64 -1.37
CA THR A 64 3.22 11.13 -1.54
C THR A 64 4.14 11.78 -0.51
N LYS A 65 4.09 13.10 -0.40
CA LYS A 65 4.89 13.85 0.60
C LYS A 65 4.51 13.47 2.03
N VAL A 66 3.21 13.30 2.30
CA VAL A 66 2.73 12.83 3.61
C VAL A 66 3.26 11.42 3.91
N SER A 67 3.17 10.49 2.95
CA SER A 67 3.66 9.11 3.12
C SER A 67 5.15 9.08 3.45
N GLU A 68 5.95 9.93 2.81
CA GLU A 68 7.39 10.02 3.01
C GLU A 68 7.73 10.56 4.41
N ILE A 69 6.99 11.56 4.89
CA ILE A 69 7.15 12.08 6.24
C ILE A 69 6.81 11.02 7.28
N ILE A 70 5.72 10.27 7.08
CA ILE A 70 5.31 9.18 7.98
C ILE A 70 6.35 8.06 7.98
N TYR A 71 6.83 7.66 6.81
CA TYR A 71 7.87 6.65 6.65
C TYR A 71 9.13 7.04 7.41
N ASN A 72 9.67 8.23 7.14
CA ASN A 72 10.88 8.73 7.80
C ASN A 72 10.68 8.93 9.32
N ALA A 73 9.47 9.26 9.76
CA ALA A 73 9.16 9.41 11.17
C ALA A 73 9.01 8.06 11.91
N SER A 74 8.65 7.00 11.19
CA SER A 74 8.32 5.70 11.77
C SER A 74 9.43 4.65 11.60
N LYS A 75 10.35 4.84 10.64
CA LYS A 75 11.45 3.92 10.32
C LYS A 75 12.22 3.50 11.57
N GLY A 76 12.41 2.19 11.74
CA GLY A 76 13.12 1.59 12.87
C GLY A 76 12.29 1.42 14.16
N SER A 77 11.02 1.83 14.17
CA SER A 77 10.13 1.60 15.31
C SER A 77 9.55 0.18 15.31
N LYS A 78 9.14 -0.31 16.49
CA LYS A 78 8.39 -1.58 16.61
C LYS A 78 7.10 -1.58 15.78
N PHE A 79 6.45 -0.42 15.62
CA PHE A 79 5.27 -0.27 14.78
C PHE A 79 5.62 -0.48 13.31
N PHE A 80 6.67 0.18 12.83
CA PHE A 80 7.12 0.07 11.45
C PHE A 80 7.47 -1.37 11.06
N ASN A 81 8.24 -2.08 11.90
CA ASN A 81 8.59 -3.48 11.63
C ASN A 81 7.33 -4.39 11.58
N ARG A 82 6.28 -4.05 12.35
CA ARG A 82 5.00 -4.77 12.28
C ARG A 82 4.22 -4.46 11.01
N GLU A 83 4.24 -3.21 10.56
CA GLU A 83 3.63 -2.83 9.28
C GLU A 83 4.35 -3.49 8.11
N GLU A 84 5.68 -3.61 8.13
CA GLU A 84 6.43 -4.37 7.10
C GLU A 84 6.00 -5.83 7.04
N VAL A 85 5.87 -6.49 8.19
CA VAL A 85 5.39 -7.88 8.24
C VAL A 85 3.95 -7.97 7.75
N ARG A 86 3.09 -7.03 8.13
CA ARG A 86 1.69 -7.01 7.69
C ARG A 86 1.57 -6.78 6.19
N ASP A 87 2.36 -5.87 5.63
CA ASP A 87 2.40 -5.58 4.19
C ASP A 87 2.78 -6.83 3.41
N LYS A 88 3.86 -7.52 3.81
CA LYS A 88 4.26 -8.80 3.20
C LYS A 88 3.16 -9.86 3.26
N VAL A 89 2.46 -9.98 4.39
CA VAL A 89 1.33 -10.92 4.54
C VAL A 89 0.16 -10.52 3.64
N LEU A 90 -0.13 -9.24 3.52
CA LEU A 90 -1.21 -8.73 2.66
C LEU A 90 -0.89 -8.94 1.18
N THR A 91 0.33 -8.59 0.75
CA THR A 91 0.81 -8.81 -0.62
C THR A 91 0.68 -10.27 -1.01
N ARG A 92 1.11 -11.19 -0.14
CA ARG A 92 0.94 -12.64 -0.38
C ARG A 92 -0.53 -13.06 -0.52
N LYS A 93 -1.45 -12.48 0.26
CA LYS A 93 -2.89 -12.74 0.11
C LYS A 93 -3.43 -12.20 -1.21
N ILE A 94 -2.98 -11.02 -1.63
CA ILE A 94 -3.35 -10.41 -2.92
C ILE A 94 -2.90 -11.32 -4.07
N GLU A 95 -1.65 -11.78 -4.06
CA GLU A 95 -1.13 -12.72 -5.05
C GLU A 95 -1.96 -14.00 -5.13
N GLN A 96 -2.33 -14.58 -3.98
CA GLN A 96 -3.18 -15.76 -3.91
C GLN A 96 -4.58 -15.51 -4.51
N ILE A 97 -5.18 -14.35 -4.21
CA ILE A 97 -6.48 -13.96 -4.76
C ILE A 97 -6.39 -13.77 -6.28
N ILE A 98 -5.35 -13.10 -6.77
CA ILE A 98 -5.13 -12.88 -8.20
C ILE A 98 -4.94 -14.22 -8.91
N ALA A 99 -4.09 -15.11 -8.39
CA ALA A 99 -3.89 -16.44 -8.96
C ALA A 99 -5.20 -17.25 -9.01
N ARG A 100 -6.01 -17.19 -7.94
CA ARG A 100 -7.33 -17.83 -7.91
C ARG A 100 -8.29 -17.22 -8.92
N LYS A 101 -8.29 -15.88 -9.06
CA LYS A 101 -9.10 -15.16 -10.05
C LYS A 101 -8.73 -15.62 -11.46
N THR A 102 -7.45 -15.60 -11.83
CA THR A 102 -6.97 -16.06 -13.15
C THR A 102 -7.30 -17.52 -13.42
N ALA A 103 -7.27 -18.38 -12.40
CA ALA A 103 -7.68 -19.78 -12.54
C ALA A 103 -9.19 -19.93 -12.76
N LEU A 104 -10.01 -19.06 -12.17
CA LEU A 104 -11.46 -19.04 -12.36
C LEU A 104 -11.86 -18.45 -13.72
N GLU A 105 -11.16 -17.44 -14.21
CA GLU A 105 -11.41 -16.82 -15.52
C GLU A 105 -11.28 -17.81 -16.70
N LYS A 106 -10.51 -18.88 -16.52
CA LYS A 106 -10.35 -19.95 -17.51
C LYS A 106 -11.46 -21.00 -17.48
N LYS A 107 -12.36 -20.96 -16.49
CA LYS A 107 -13.45 -21.93 -16.34
C LYS A 107 -14.75 -21.38 -16.93
N ASP A 108 -15.64 -22.28 -17.35
CA ASP A 108 -17.02 -21.91 -17.63
C ASP A 108 -17.77 -21.63 -16.31
N LEU A 109 -18.10 -20.37 -16.08
CA LEU A 109 -18.80 -19.89 -14.89
C LEU A 109 -20.29 -19.61 -15.16
N THR A 110 -20.84 -20.07 -16.28
CA THR A 110 -22.23 -19.78 -16.68
C THR A 110 -23.25 -20.16 -15.61
N ARG A 111 -23.06 -21.30 -14.92
CA ARG A 111 -23.95 -21.72 -13.82
C ARG A 111 -23.83 -20.80 -12.60
N ASP A 112 -22.62 -20.41 -12.23
CA ASP A 112 -22.37 -19.54 -11.08
C ASP A 112 -22.92 -18.14 -11.32
N LEU A 113 -22.74 -17.60 -12.53
CA LEU A 113 -23.32 -16.32 -12.95
C LEU A 113 -24.85 -16.35 -12.88
N ARG A 114 -25.50 -17.39 -13.42
CA ARG A 114 -26.96 -17.54 -13.31
C ARG A 114 -27.45 -17.61 -11.86
N ASN A 115 -26.68 -18.26 -10.97
CA ASN A 115 -27.02 -18.31 -9.55
C ASN A 115 -26.90 -16.93 -8.89
N ALA A 116 -25.86 -16.15 -9.24
CA ALA A 116 -25.67 -14.79 -8.75
C ALA A 116 -26.78 -13.85 -9.26
N ASP A 117 -27.13 -13.94 -10.55
CA ASP A 117 -28.22 -13.16 -11.14
C ASP A 117 -29.56 -13.44 -10.46
N ARG A 118 -29.84 -14.72 -10.15
CA ARG A 118 -31.05 -15.10 -9.41
C ARG A 118 -31.09 -14.47 -8.02
N LEU A 119 -29.97 -14.48 -7.30
CA LEU A 119 -29.85 -13.83 -5.98
C LEU A 119 -30.04 -12.31 -6.08
N ILE A 120 -29.45 -11.67 -7.08
CA ILE A 120 -29.62 -10.23 -7.32
C ILE A 120 -31.09 -9.90 -7.59
N ALA A 121 -31.76 -10.69 -8.44
CA ALA A 121 -33.18 -10.51 -8.74
C ALA A 121 -34.06 -10.68 -7.50
N GLU A 122 -33.77 -11.68 -6.66
CA GLU A 122 -34.48 -11.89 -5.39
C GLU A 122 -34.30 -10.71 -4.43
N LEU A 123 -33.06 -10.22 -4.28
CA LEU A 123 -32.77 -9.05 -3.45
C LEU A 123 -33.50 -7.80 -3.95
N GLU A 124 -33.53 -7.57 -5.26
CA GLU A 124 -34.21 -6.43 -5.86
C GLU A 124 -35.74 -6.52 -5.71
N LEU A 125 -36.33 -7.71 -5.85
CA LEU A 125 -37.76 -7.93 -5.60
C LEU A 125 -38.14 -7.66 -4.13
N SER A 126 -37.22 -7.92 -3.21
CA SER A 126 -37.41 -7.67 -1.77
C SER A 126 -37.01 -6.25 -1.32
N ARG A 127 -36.57 -5.38 -2.24
CA ARG A 127 -36.09 -4.04 -1.91
C ARG A 127 -37.23 -3.18 -1.36
N ASP A 128 -37.12 -2.80 -0.10
CA ASP A 128 -38.05 -1.89 0.57
C ASP A 128 -37.52 -0.45 0.53
N LEU A 129 -38.25 0.44 -0.15
CA LEU A 129 -37.97 1.88 -0.23
C LEU A 129 -38.97 2.73 0.57
N THR A 130 -39.82 2.10 1.39
CA THR A 130 -40.82 2.82 2.18
C THR A 130 -40.20 3.54 3.39
N GLN A 131 -39.06 3.05 3.87
CA GLN A 131 -38.37 3.63 5.02
C GLN A 131 -37.48 4.80 4.64
N HIS A 132 -37.54 5.86 5.46
CA HIS A 132 -36.63 6.99 5.37
C HIS A 132 -35.57 6.82 6.45
N ILE A 133 -34.34 6.50 6.04
CA ILE A 133 -33.21 6.28 6.94
C ILE A 133 -32.36 7.55 6.95
N VAL A 134 -32.24 8.18 8.13
CA VAL A 134 -31.41 9.38 8.32
C VAL A 134 -30.16 9.00 9.09
N HIS A 135 -28.99 9.26 8.51
CA HIS A 135 -27.71 9.16 9.19
C HIS A 135 -27.18 10.56 9.49
N VAL A 136 -26.84 10.84 10.74
CA VAL A 136 -26.29 12.12 11.18
C VAL A 136 -24.87 11.86 11.69
N ASP A 137 -23.88 12.52 11.09
CA ASP A 137 -22.50 12.50 11.52
C ASP A 137 -22.06 13.92 11.90
N CYS A 138 -21.39 14.05 13.04
CA CYS A 138 -20.95 15.33 13.57
C CYS A 138 -19.57 15.70 13.01
N ASP A 139 -19.52 16.80 12.25
CA ASP A 139 -18.31 17.30 11.62
C ASP A 139 -17.18 17.57 12.62
N ALA A 140 -16.10 16.77 12.53
CA ALA A 140 -14.91 16.89 13.36
C ALA A 140 -15.22 17.00 14.88
N PHE A 141 -16.25 16.29 15.35
CA PHE A 141 -16.92 16.47 16.64
C PHE A 141 -16.06 17.01 17.80
N TYR A 142 -15.05 16.27 18.29
CA TYR A 142 -14.26 16.76 19.43
C TYR A 142 -13.44 18.02 19.13
N ALA A 143 -12.97 18.22 17.90
CA ALA A 143 -12.32 19.48 17.53
C ALA A 143 -13.35 20.62 17.46
N ALA A 144 -14.57 20.36 16.96
CA ALA A 144 -15.63 21.36 16.95
C ALA A 144 -16.01 21.80 18.37
N VAL A 145 -16.10 20.86 19.32
CA VAL A 145 -16.34 21.16 20.75
C VAL A 145 -15.23 22.06 21.32
N GLU A 146 -13.96 21.70 21.11
CA GLU A 146 -12.83 22.53 21.57
C GLU A 146 -12.80 23.93 20.94
N GLN A 147 -13.27 24.09 19.70
CA GLN A 147 -13.40 25.42 19.06
C GLN A 147 -14.51 26.27 19.66
N LEU A 148 -15.58 25.65 20.18
CA LEU A 148 -16.63 26.37 20.89
C LEU A 148 -16.13 26.88 22.24
N ASP A 149 -15.38 26.05 22.95
CA ASP A 149 -14.81 26.40 24.26
C ASP A 149 -13.62 27.37 24.14
N ARG A 150 -12.85 27.28 23.04
CA ARG A 150 -11.67 28.10 22.75
C ARG A 150 -11.73 28.70 21.33
N PRO A 151 -12.46 29.82 21.15
CA PRO A 151 -12.66 30.44 19.84
C PRO A 151 -11.36 30.82 19.11
N GLU A 152 -10.27 31.06 19.84
CA GLU A 152 -8.95 31.35 19.28
C GLU A 152 -8.36 30.20 18.43
N LEU A 153 -8.87 28.96 18.59
CA LEU A 153 -8.45 27.80 17.81
C LEU A 153 -9.14 27.68 16.44
N LYS A 154 -10.09 28.58 16.13
CA LYS A 154 -10.90 28.50 14.91
C LYS A 154 -10.06 28.51 13.63
N ASP A 155 -9.07 29.41 13.58
CA ASP A 155 -8.24 29.66 12.40
C ASP A 155 -6.85 29.01 12.48
N LEU A 156 -6.61 28.20 13.53
CA LEU A 156 -5.33 27.53 13.76
C LEU A 156 -5.42 26.03 13.49
N PRO A 157 -4.38 25.39 12.95
CA PRO A 157 -4.33 23.94 12.85
C PRO A 157 -4.18 23.31 14.24
N PHE A 158 -5.12 22.48 14.65
CA PHE A 158 -5.00 21.74 15.91
C PHE A 158 -5.66 20.35 15.85
N ALA A 159 -5.36 19.54 16.84
CA ALA A 159 -5.88 18.19 16.98
C ALA A 159 -6.13 17.84 18.45
N VAL A 160 -7.02 16.87 18.68
CA VAL A 160 -7.40 16.37 20.00
C VAL A 160 -6.90 14.94 20.14
N GLY A 161 -6.22 14.63 21.24
CA GLY A 161 -5.76 13.28 21.58
C GLY A 161 -4.49 13.24 22.45
N GLY A 162 -4.25 12.09 23.08
CA GLY A 162 -3.07 11.81 23.91
C GLY A 162 -2.22 10.71 23.28
N GLY A 163 -1.06 11.06 22.71
CA GLY A 163 -0.19 10.12 21.98
C GLY A 163 -0.67 9.80 20.56
N VAL A 164 -1.96 9.48 20.39
CA VAL A 164 -2.63 9.29 19.10
C VAL A 164 -3.75 10.32 18.95
N LEU A 165 -3.93 10.85 17.74
CA LEU A 165 -4.99 11.80 17.41
C LEU A 165 -6.34 11.08 17.39
N THR A 166 -7.28 11.54 18.21
CA THR A 166 -8.68 11.12 18.14
C THR A 166 -9.38 11.82 16.97
N THR A 167 -9.13 13.11 16.80
CA THR A 167 -9.60 13.91 15.66
C THR A 167 -8.72 15.13 15.46
N CYS A 168 -8.93 15.85 14.36
CA CYS A 168 -8.32 17.13 14.08
C CYS A 168 -9.29 18.03 13.32
N ASN A 169 -9.08 19.34 13.41
CA ASN A 169 -9.90 20.30 12.69
C ASN A 169 -9.59 20.28 11.17
N TYR A 170 -10.50 20.85 10.38
CA TYR A 170 -10.36 20.87 8.91
C TYR A 170 -9.10 21.60 8.44
N ILE A 171 -8.59 22.58 9.20
CA ILE A 171 -7.34 23.27 8.89
C ILE A 171 -6.16 22.30 9.02
N ALA A 172 -6.07 21.54 10.11
CA ALA A 172 -5.05 20.52 10.29
C ALA A 172 -5.14 19.39 9.23
N ARG A 173 -6.34 19.04 8.75
CA ARG A 173 -6.52 18.02 7.69
C ARG A 173 -5.83 18.40 6.38
N LYS A 174 -5.73 19.69 6.06
CA LYS A 174 -5.01 20.20 4.87
C LYS A 174 -3.50 19.90 4.91
N PHE A 175 -2.94 19.61 6.09
CA PHE A 175 -1.55 19.19 6.25
C PHE A 175 -1.39 17.66 6.26
N GLY A 176 -2.47 16.90 6.06
CA GLY A 176 -2.50 15.44 6.11
C GLY A 176 -2.73 14.86 7.51
N CYS A 177 -2.92 15.69 8.54
CA CYS A 177 -3.28 15.22 9.89
C CYS A 177 -4.66 14.55 9.87
N ARG A 178 -4.80 13.43 10.58
CA ARG A 178 -6.02 12.61 10.65
C ARG A 178 -6.10 11.83 11.95
N SER A 179 -7.30 11.36 12.28
CA SER A 179 -7.52 10.44 13.41
C SER A 179 -6.71 9.15 13.24
N GLY A 180 -6.31 8.53 14.35
CA GLY A 180 -5.49 7.33 14.36
C GLY A 180 -4.01 7.58 14.05
N MET A 181 -3.63 8.80 13.66
CA MET A 181 -2.24 9.20 13.48
C MET A 181 -1.56 9.45 14.83
N ALA A 182 -0.30 9.02 14.96
CA ALA A 182 0.48 9.37 16.15
C ALA A 182 0.80 10.87 16.21
N GLY A 183 0.68 11.47 17.40
CA GLY A 183 0.85 12.92 17.60
C GLY A 183 2.24 13.44 17.22
N PHE A 184 3.29 12.66 17.44
CA PHE A 184 4.65 13.05 17.02
C PHE A 184 4.80 13.11 15.49
N VAL A 185 4.04 12.31 14.75
CA VAL A 185 4.02 12.32 13.28
C VAL A 185 3.23 13.53 12.78
N ALA A 186 2.05 13.80 13.36
CA ALA A 186 1.25 14.97 13.03
C ALA A 186 2.03 16.28 13.22
N LYS A 187 2.81 16.39 14.30
CA LYS A 187 3.70 17.54 14.54
C LYS A 187 4.77 17.72 13.45
N LYS A 188 5.29 16.62 12.89
CA LYS A 188 6.27 16.68 11.78
C LYS A 188 5.64 17.12 10.46
N LEU A 189 4.38 16.73 10.20
CA LEU A 189 3.64 17.18 9.01
C LEU A 189 3.46 18.70 8.99
N HIS A 190 3.09 19.29 10.14
CA HIS A 190 2.90 20.73 10.25
C HIS A 190 4.22 21.53 10.19
N LYS A 191 5.29 21.09 10.88
CA LYS A 191 6.57 21.83 10.89
C LYS A 191 7.27 21.91 9.52
N LYS A 192 7.02 20.96 8.61
CA LYS A 192 7.62 20.98 7.26
C LYS A 192 6.86 21.89 6.29
N SER A 193 5.60 22.24 6.55
CA SER A 193 4.87 23.19 5.70
C SER A 193 5.30 24.64 5.92
N GLU A 194 5.70 25.01 7.15
CA GLU A 194 6.15 26.38 7.47
C GLU A 194 7.52 26.74 6.88
N LYS A 195 8.34 25.75 6.51
CA LYS A 195 9.69 25.97 5.93
C LYS A 195 9.71 26.03 4.40
N SER A 196 8.56 25.83 3.74
CA SER A 196 8.42 25.82 2.28
C SER A 196 7.56 27.00 1.77
N SER A 197 7.31 28.01 2.60
CA SER A 197 6.57 29.23 2.26
C SER A 197 7.41 30.46 2.56
#